data_AF-A0A971XN32-F1
#
_entry.id   AF-A0A971XN32-F1
#
_cell.length_a   1.000
_cell.length_b   1.000
_cell.length_c   1.000
_cell.angle_alpha   90.00
_cell.angle_beta   90.00
_cell.angle_gamma   90.00
#
_symmetry.space_group_name_H-M   'P 1'
#
loop_
_entity.id
_entity.type
_entity.pdbx_description
1 polymer ?
#
loop_
_entity_poly.entity_id
_entity_poly.type
_entity_poly.pdbx_seq_one_letter_code
_entity_poly.pdbx_strand_id
1 'polypeptide(L)'
;MANSWLLYQTQPSFILGFHGTEQATVTSLVSDPSKHLKPSAGKYEWLGHGIYFWENDPQRVYEWASTGNAKSKIKSPDAVGAVLDLKLCLDLTTRSGLEEVAEAYAIVKVCTHTQ
;
A
#
# COMPACT_ATOMS: atom_id res chain seq x y z
N MET A 1 -13.29 -26.90 -0.70
CA MET A 1 -12.38 -27.24 -1.83
C MET A 1 -11.12 -26.41 -1.65
N ALA A 2 -9.93 -26.97 -1.87
CA ALA A 2 -8.71 -26.16 -1.83
C ALA A 2 -8.82 -25.08 -2.92
N ASN A 3 -8.55 -23.82 -2.59
CA ASN A 3 -8.52 -22.75 -3.57
C ASN A 3 -7.35 -23.01 -4.52
N SER A 4 -7.64 -23.56 -5.70
CA SER A 4 -6.63 -23.88 -6.73
C SER A 4 -5.81 -22.66 -7.18
N TRP A 5 -6.28 -21.45 -6.87
CA TRP A 5 -5.63 -20.19 -7.23
C TRP A 5 -4.73 -19.62 -6.14
N LEU A 6 -4.66 -20.24 -4.94
CA LEU A 6 -3.84 -19.76 -3.82
C LEU A 6 -2.37 -19.59 -4.20
N LEU A 7 -1.85 -20.47 -5.07
CA LEU A 7 -0.47 -20.37 -5.58
C LEU A 7 -0.19 -19.02 -6.26
N TYR A 8 -1.19 -18.41 -6.89
CA TYR A 8 -1.08 -17.15 -7.62
C TYR A 8 -1.35 -15.91 -6.76
N GLN A 9 -1.70 -16.07 -5.48
CA GLN A 9 -1.76 -14.97 -4.51
C GLN A 9 -0.40 -14.68 -3.87
N THR A 10 0.60 -15.54 -4.10
CA THR A 10 1.98 -15.30 -3.69
C THR A 10 2.80 -14.89 -4.89
N GLN A 11 3.42 -13.70 -4.82
CA GLN A 11 4.29 -13.25 -5.89
C GLN A 11 5.62 -14.02 -5.86
N PRO A 12 6.09 -14.57 -6.99
CA PRO A 12 7.34 -15.34 -7.04
C PRO A 12 8.58 -14.44 -6.96
N SER A 13 8.41 -13.12 -7.06
CA SER A 13 9.48 -12.12 -7.04
C SER A 13 9.14 -10.95 -6.12
N PHE A 14 10.17 -10.24 -5.69
CA PHE A 14 10.01 -8.95 -5.01
C PHE A 14 9.51 -7.88 -6.00
N ILE A 15 8.76 -6.92 -5.48
CA ILE A 15 8.34 -5.73 -6.23
C ILE A 15 9.16 -4.51 -5.80
N LEU A 16 9.31 -3.55 -6.72
CA LEU A 16 9.86 -2.24 -6.40
C LEU A 16 8.71 -1.30 -6.07
N GLY A 17 8.67 -0.84 -4.83
CA GLY A 17 7.70 0.13 -4.35
C GLY A 17 8.34 1.50 -4.13
N PHE A 18 7.59 2.56 -4.34
CA PHE A 18 8.04 3.94 -4.13
C PHE A 18 7.07 4.71 -3.24
N HIS A 19 7.59 5.40 -2.24
CA HIS A 19 6.81 6.20 -1.29
C HIS A 19 7.20 7.67 -1.37
N GLY A 20 6.23 8.51 -1.72
CA GLY A 20 6.42 9.96 -1.86
C GLY A 20 6.35 10.65 -0.51
N THR A 21 7.38 11.42 -0.16
CA THR A 21 7.50 12.05 1.17
C THR A 21 8.40 13.30 1.11
N GLU A 22 8.68 13.89 2.27
CA GLU A 22 9.64 15.00 2.39
C GLU A 22 11.07 14.51 2.13
N GLN A 23 11.87 15.30 1.41
CA GLN A 23 13.30 15.03 1.18
C GLN A 23 14.05 14.73 2.49
N ALA A 24 13.75 15.43 3.58
CA ALA A 24 14.36 15.17 4.89
C ALA A 24 14.04 13.76 5.41
N THR A 25 12.83 13.24 5.14
CA THR A 25 12.45 11.86 5.46
C THR A 25 13.23 10.88 4.59
N VAL A 26 13.37 11.14 3.29
CA VAL A 26 14.17 10.29 2.38
C VAL A 26 15.61 10.21 2.88
N THR A 27 16.27 11.35 3.10
CA THR A 27 17.64 11.42 3.63
C THR A 27 17.78 10.66 4.95
N SER A 28 16.83 10.82 5.89
CA SER A 28 16.85 10.08 7.15
C SER A 28 16.73 8.57 6.97
N LEU A 29 15.92 8.10 6.03
CA LEU A 29 15.70 6.66 5.82
C LEU A 29 16.89 6.00 5.12
N VAL A 30 17.50 6.69 4.16
CA VAL A 30 18.64 6.13 3.41
C VAL A 30 19.94 6.17 4.21
N SER A 31 20.07 7.10 5.17
CA SER A 31 21.30 7.28 5.95
C SER A 31 21.38 6.42 7.20
N ASP A 32 20.24 5.91 7.70
CA ASP A 32 20.16 5.18 8.95
C ASP A 32 19.20 3.98 8.82
N PRO A 33 19.71 2.75 8.79
CA PRO A 33 18.89 1.54 8.62
C PRO A 33 17.97 1.26 9.81
N SER A 34 18.14 1.93 10.95
CA SER A 34 17.21 1.82 12.08
C SER A 34 15.93 2.64 11.92
N LYS A 35 15.89 3.56 10.94
CA LYS A 35 14.72 4.39 10.66
C LYS A 35 13.70 3.65 9.81
N HIS A 36 12.44 4.00 10.01
CA HIS A 36 11.35 3.43 9.23
C HIS A 36 10.27 4.48 8.91
N LEU A 37 9.50 4.20 7.86
CA LEU A 37 8.35 5.02 7.50
C LEU A 37 7.28 4.94 8.59
N LYS A 38 6.57 6.05 8.80
CA LYS A 38 5.42 6.08 9.72
C LYS A 38 4.18 5.60 8.97
N PRO A 39 3.46 4.59 9.49
CA PRO A 39 2.18 4.20 8.92
C PRO A 39 1.19 5.36 8.97
N SER A 40 0.44 5.52 7.88
CA SER A 40 -0.73 6.38 7.84
C SER A 40 -1.85 5.78 8.67
N ALA A 41 -2.43 6.57 9.56
CA ALA A 41 -3.50 6.16 10.48
C ALA A 41 -4.68 7.16 10.47
N GLY A 42 -4.92 7.79 9.32
CA GLY A 42 -6.00 8.76 9.14
C GLY A 42 -7.39 8.11 9.10
N LYS A 43 -8.44 8.89 9.37
CA LYS A 43 -9.84 8.42 9.28
C LYS A 43 -10.27 8.04 7.86
N TYR A 44 -9.60 8.59 6.84
CA TYR A 44 -9.97 8.46 5.43
C TYR A 44 -8.81 7.87 4.62
N GLU A 45 -8.19 6.82 5.14
CA GLU A 45 -7.23 6.02 4.39
C GLU A 45 -8.00 5.02 3.51
N TRP A 46 -7.71 5.01 2.22
CA TRP A 46 -8.47 4.25 1.22
C TRP A 46 -8.56 2.77 1.58
N LEU A 47 -7.43 2.16 1.94
CA LEU A 47 -7.34 0.72 2.24
C LEU A 47 -7.09 0.45 3.74
N GLY A 48 -7.38 1.43 4.60
CA GLY A 48 -7.10 1.35 6.03
C GLY A 48 -5.69 1.81 6.41
N HIS A 49 -5.30 1.58 7.65
CA HIS A 49 -4.03 2.09 8.17
C HIS A 49 -2.84 1.31 7.60
N GLY A 50 -1.79 2.01 7.17
CA GLY A 50 -0.64 1.35 6.55
C GLY A 50 0.36 2.32 5.89
N ILE A 51 1.36 1.75 5.23
CA ILE A 51 2.36 2.49 4.44
C ILE A 51 2.06 2.24 2.97
N TYR A 52 1.88 3.31 2.21
CA TYR A 52 1.43 3.26 0.84
C TYR A 52 2.60 3.42 -0.12
N PHE A 53 2.67 2.54 -1.12
CA PHE A 53 3.66 2.56 -2.18
C PHE A 53 2.97 2.57 -3.53
N TRP A 54 3.58 3.24 -4.50
CA TRP A 54 3.31 2.99 -5.91
C TRP A 54 4.26 1.90 -6.40
N GLU A 55 3.72 0.91 -7.10
CA GLU A 55 4.50 -0.17 -7.68
C GLU A 55 5.13 0.29 -9.01
N ASN A 56 6.46 0.17 -9.10
CA ASN A 56 7.24 0.37 -10.32
C ASN A 56 7.02 1.71 -11.06
N ASP A 57 6.58 2.76 -10.36
CA ASP A 57 6.27 4.06 -10.96
C ASP A 57 6.83 5.23 -10.13
N PRO A 58 8.16 5.44 -10.13
CA PRO A 58 8.80 6.53 -9.39
C PRO A 58 8.37 7.92 -9.89
N GLN A 59 8.03 8.05 -11.17
CA GLN A 59 7.58 9.31 -11.74
C GLN A 59 6.24 9.73 -11.14
N ARG A 60 5.25 8.83 -11.11
CA ARG A 60 3.94 9.12 -10.52
C ARG A 60 4.02 9.43 -9.03
N VAL A 61 4.95 8.79 -8.33
CA VAL A 61 5.18 9.07 -6.90
C VAL A 61 5.63 10.51 -6.70
N TYR A 62 6.58 10.96 -7.51
CA TYR A 62 7.09 12.32 -7.45
C TYR A 62 6.00 13.35 -7.83
N GLU A 63 5.22 13.06 -8.87
CA GLU A 63 4.05 13.88 -9.25
C GLU A 63 3.03 13.98 -8.10
N TRP A 64 2.72 12.86 -7.45
CA TRP A 64 1.84 12.82 -6.28
C TRP A 64 2.43 13.60 -5.09
N ALA A 65 3.72 13.45 -4.79
CA ALA A 65 4.36 14.18 -3.71
C ALA A 65 4.37 15.70 -3.97
N SER A 66 4.52 16.09 -5.24
CA SER A 66 4.58 17.50 -5.66
C SER A 66 3.21 18.20 -5.69
N THR A 67 2.12 17.46 -5.94
CA THR A 67 0.80 18.05 -6.25
C THR A 67 -0.37 17.50 -5.42
N GLY A 68 -0.25 16.29 -4.90
CA GLY A 68 -1.39 15.44 -4.54
C GLY A 68 -1.76 15.37 -3.07
N ASN A 69 -0.96 15.90 -2.14
CA ASN A 69 -1.27 15.79 -0.71
C ASN A 69 -2.14 16.97 -0.22
N ALA A 70 -3.45 16.83 -0.39
CA ALA A 70 -4.43 17.81 0.11
C ALA A 70 -4.49 17.88 1.65
N LYS A 71 -4.02 16.85 2.38
CA LYS A 71 -4.09 16.76 3.85
C LYS A 71 -2.84 17.30 4.56
N SER A 72 -1.68 17.23 3.92
CA SER A 72 -0.42 17.71 4.49
C SER A 72 0.53 18.10 3.36
N LYS A 73 0.78 19.40 3.20
CA LYS A 73 1.60 19.93 2.11
C LYS A 73 3.05 19.48 2.29
N ILE A 74 3.50 18.55 1.45
CA ILE A 74 4.92 18.18 1.35
C ILE A 74 5.66 19.42 0.83
N LYS A 75 6.64 19.93 1.57
CA LYS A 75 7.35 21.17 1.25
C LYS A 75 8.47 20.94 0.24
N SER A 76 9.20 19.84 0.40
CA SER A 76 10.31 19.47 -0.44
C SER A 76 10.06 18.04 -0.94
N PRO A 77 9.32 17.88 -2.05
CA PRO A 77 8.88 16.57 -2.52
C PRO A 77 10.07 15.72 -2.95
N ASP A 78 10.05 14.47 -2.52
CA ASP A 78 11.02 13.44 -2.88
C ASP A 78 10.37 12.06 -2.75
N ALA A 79 11.08 11.00 -3.15
CA ALA A 79 10.59 9.64 -3.08
C ALA A 79 11.66 8.68 -2.55
N VAL A 80 11.26 7.77 -1.66
CA VAL A 80 12.10 6.66 -1.22
C VAL A 80 11.66 5.37 -1.91
N GLY A 81 12.60 4.63 -2.46
CA GLY A 81 12.38 3.30 -3.03
C GLY A 81 12.50 2.20 -1.98
N ALA A 82 11.73 1.13 -2.14
CA ALA A 82 11.74 -0.06 -1.29
C ALA A 82 11.64 -1.33 -2.14
N VAL A 83 12.33 -2.38 -1.72
CA VAL A 83 12.13 -3.74 -2.22
C VAL A 83 11.10 -4.40 -1.31
N LEU A 84 9.97 -4.82 -1.86
CA LEU A 84 8.85 -5.37 -1.08
C LEU A 84 8.66 -6.86 -1.38
N ASP A 85 8.59 -7.66 -0.31
CA ASP A 85 8.10 -9.04 -0.34
C ASP A 85 6.62 -9.04 0.06
N LEU A 86 5.74 -9.20 -0.92
CA LEU A 86 4.30 -9.15 -0.70
C LEU A 86 3.75 -10.41 -0.02
N LYS A 87 4.46 -11.54 -0.09
CA LYS A 87 4.00 -12.86 0.38
C LYS A 87 2.56 -13.14 -0.09
N LEU A 88 1.68 -13.59 0.81
CA LEU A 88 0.26 -13.80 0.54
C LEU A 88 -0.46 -12.45 0.53
N CYS A 89 -0.69 -11.91 -0.66
CA CYS A 89 -1.21 -10.55 -0.83
C CYS A 89 -2.61 -10.56 -1.47
N LEU A 90 -3.48 -9.69 -0.96
CA LEU A 90 -4.77 -9.42 -1.58
C LEU A 90 -4.57 -8.54 -2.83
N ASP A 91 -4.60 -9.17 -4.00
CA ASP A 91 -4.49 -8.48 -5.27
C ASP A 91 -5.86 -8.15 -5.87
N LEU A 92 -6.25 -6.88 -5.76
CA LEU A 92 -7.52 -6.35 -6.27
C LEU A 92 -7.59 -6.25 -7.80
N THR A 93 -6.51 -6.58 -8.52
CA THR A 93 -6.50 -6.67 -9.98
C THR A 93 -6.84 -8.09 -10.48
N THR A 94 -6.83 -9.08 -9.58
CA THR A 94 -7.12 -10.48 -9.90
C THR A 94 -8.58 -10.84 -9.67
N ARG A 95 -9.08 -11.83 -10.41
CA ARG A 95 -10.45 -12.34 -10.19
C ARG A 95 -10.64 -12.92 -8.80
N SER A 96 -9.66 -13.70 -8.31
CA SER A 96 -9.69 -14.31 -6.98
C SER A 96 -9.69 -13.28 -5.85
N GLY A 97 -8.90 -12.20 -5.96
CA GLY A 97 -8.89 -11.15 -4.96
C GLY A 97 -10.20 -10.35 -4.93
N LEU A 98 -10.81 -10.10 -6.09
CA LEU A 98 -12.13 -9.47 -6.17
C LEU A 98 -13.24 -10.35 -5.56
N GLU A 99 -13.17 -11.67 -5.75
CA GLU A 99 -14.09 -12.63 -5.13
C GLU A 99 -13.94 -12.65 -3.60
N GLU A 100 -12.70 -12.67 -3.10
CA GLU A 100 -12.40 -12.65 -1.67
C GLU A 100 -12.98 -11.39 -0.98
N VAL A 101 -12.83 -10.22 -1.60
CA VAL A 101 -13.46 -8.98 -1.08
C VAL A 101 -14.98 -9.06 -1.10
N ALA A 102 -15.58 -9.62 -2.16
CA ALA A 102 -17.03 -9.74 -2.28
C ALA A 102 -17.61 -10.67 -1.19
N GLU A 103 -16.94 -11.79 -0.92
CA GLU A 103 -17.30 -12.73 0.15
C GLU A 103 -17.16 -12.07 1.53
N ALA A 104 -16.03 -11.41 1.80
CA ALA A 104 -15.80 -10.69 3.05
C ALA A 104 -16.88 -9.62 3.30
N TYR A 105 -17.24 -8.85 2.26
CA TYR A 105 -18.32 -7.86 2.35
C TYR A 105 -19.66 -8.50 2.68
N ALA A 106 -20.02 -9.62 2.05
CA ALA A 106 -21.27 -10.33 2.32
C ALA A 106 -21.36 -10.79 3.80
N ILE A 107 -20.25 -11.31 4.34
CA ILE A 107 -20.15 -11.72 5.75
C ILE A 107 -20.36 -10.51 6.68
N VAL A 108 -19.59 -9.44 6.47
CA VAL A 108 -19.66 -8.23 7.32
C VAL A 108 -21.08 -7.65 7.30
N LYS A 109 -21.70 -7.56 6.12
CA LYS A 109 -23.07 -7.02 5.97
C LYS A 109 -24.10 -7.79 6.81
N VAL A 110 -24.05 -9.12 6.82
CA VAL A 110 -24.94 -9.96 7.62
C VAL A 110 -24.73 -9.73 9.12
N CYS A 111 -23.46 -9.67 9.55
CA CYS A 111 -23.10 -9.46 10.95
C CYS A 111 -23.47 -8.05 11.46
N THR A 112 -23.50 -7.04 10.59
CA THR A 112 -23.89 -5.67 10.96
C THR A 112 -25.40 -5.42 11.00
N HIS A 113 -26.22 -6.36 10.55
CA HIS A 113 -27.70 -6.28 10.61
C HIS A 113 -28.32 -7.17 11.71
N THR A 114 -27.50 -7.84 12.51
CA THR A 114 -27.92 -8.66 13.66
C THR A 114 -27.61 -8.02 15.02
N GLN A 115 -27.32 -6.70 15.05
CA GLN A 115 -27.28 -5.87 16.25
C GLN A 115 -28.38 -4.82 16.23
#